data_AF-A0A183USB6-F1
#
_entry.id   AF-A0A183USB6-F1
#
_cell.length_a   1.000
_cell.length_b   1.000
_cell.length_c   1.000
_cell.angle_alpha   90.00
_cell.angle_beta   90.00
_cell.angle_gamma   90.00
#
_symmetry.space_group_name_H-M   'P 1'
#
loop_
_entity.id
_entity.type
_entity.pdbx_description
1 polymer ?
#
loop_
_entity_poly.entity_id
_entity_poly.type
_entity_poly.pdbx_seq_one_letter_code
_entity_poly.pdbx_strand_id
1 'polypeptide(L)'
;MLSAIDRFGFLSQLLMNATLAVDSFLLISGTVTAFSAYSKLNFDRNSSRCFFSFCGALQMFAHRLVRLIPAYLLVFLVVKNLFMLLADGPMWSQQKGVPGTRCNNDDWWKHFLFVTNFISNECMPWMWFLSMNFQFYLVSTSFFAMNLNV
;
A
#
# COMPACT_ATOMS: atom_id res chain seq x y z
N MET A 1 -28.11 26.18 3.14
CA MET A 1 -27.01 26.55 2.22
C MET A 1 -25.69 26.69 2.98
N LEU A 2 -25.62 27.51 4.04
CA LEU A 2 -24.44 27.61 4.94
C LEU A 2 -24.01 26.27 5.57
N SER A 3 -24.94 25.46 6.07
CA SER A 3 -24.64 24.12 6.62
C SER A 3 -24.17 23.08 5.59
N ALA A 4 -24.33 23.35 4.30
CA ALA A 4 -23.78 22.51 3.23
C ALA A 4 -22.36 22.96 2.86
N ILE A 5 -22.10 24.27 2.92
CA ILE A 5 -20.78 24.87 2.68
C ILE A 5 -19.81 24.54 3.82
N ASP A 6 -20.25 24.60 5.08
CA ASP A 6 -19.43 24.18 6.24
C ASP A 6 -19.11 22.69 6.19
N ARG A 7 -20.09 21.85 5.80
CA ARG A 7 -19.86 20.42 5.58
C ARG A 7 -18.85 20.16 4.47
N PHE A 8 -18.91 20.94 3.39
CA PHE A 8 -17.96 20.82 2.28
C PHE A 8 -16.54 21.28 2.66
N GLY A 9 -16.43 22.35 3.46
CA GLY A 9 -15.14 22.82 4.00
C GLY A 9 -14.52 21.85 5.00
N PHE A 10 -15.33 21.26 5.89
CA PHE A 10 -14.85 20.22 6.80
C PHE A 10 -14.41 18.95 6.05
N LEU A 11 -15.18 18.51 5.05
CA LEU A 11 -14.82 17.37 4.20
C LEU A 11 -13.52 17.63 3.43
N SER A 12 -13.30 18.83 2.89
CA SER A 12 -12.07 19.13 2.16
C SER A 12 -10.84 19.14 3.06
N GLN A 13 -10.94 19.64 4.29
CA GLN A 13 -9.86 19.58 5.28
C GLN A 13 -9.55 18.14 5.70
N LEU A 14 -10.57 17.30 5.89
CA LEU A 14 -10.42 15.87 6.16
C LEU A 14 -9.68 15.15 5.03
N LEU A 15 -10.03 15.45 3.77
CA LEU A 15 -9.39 14.85 2.60
C LEU A 15 -7.92 15.25 2.48
N MET A 16 -7.58 16.51 2.78
CA MET A 16 -6.19 17.00 2.73
C MET A 16 -5.31 16.39 3.83
N ASN A 17 -5.88 16.08 5.00
CA ASN A 17 -5.19 15.47 6.14
C ASN A 17 -5.27 13.93 6.17
N ALA A 18 -5.73 13.29 5.10
CA ALA A 18 -5.89 11.84 5.04
C ALA A 18 -4.57 11.07 5.26
N THR A 19 -3.41 11.70 5.05
CA THR A 19 -2.10 11.11 5.30
C THR A 19 -1.86 10.73 6.76
N LEU A 20 -2.47 11.42 7.72
CA LEU A 20 -2.35 11.08 9.15
C LEU A 20 -3.03 9.74 9.50
N ALA A 21 -4.01 9.31 8.69
CA ALA A 21 -4.66 8.00 8.89
C ALA A 21 -3.73 6.82 8.59
N VAL A 22 -2.65 7.05 7.84
CA VAL A 22 -1.68 6.01 7.46
C VAL A 22 -1.01 5.40 8.69
N ASP A 23 -0.66 6.22 9.70
CA ASP A 23 0.01 5.75 10.91
C ASP A 23 -0.84 4.75 11.70
N SER A 24 -2.14 5.02 11.79
CA SER A 24 -3.10 4.11 12.43
C SER A 24 -3.22 2.79 11.68
N PHE A 25 -3.25 2.85 10.34
CA PHE A 25 -3.29 1.65 9.50
C PHE A 25 -2.01 0.80 9.65
N LEU A 26 -0.85 1.44 9.68
CA LEU A 26 0.44 0.77 9.89
C LEU A 26 0.48 0.09 11.28
N LEU A 27 0.00 0.77 12.32
CA LEU A 27 -0.06 0.22 13.68
C LEU A 27 -0.97 -1.01 13.74
N ILE A 28 -2.18 -0.94 13.18
CA ILE A 28 -3.11 -2.08 13.14
C ILE A 28 -2.53 -3.25 12.33
N SER A 29 -1.92 -2.95 11.17
CA SER A 29 -1.29 -4.00 10.35
C SER A 29 -0.14 -4.69 11.10
N GLY A 30 0.67 -3.94 11.85
CA GLY A 30 1.77 -4.47 12.65
C GLY A 30 1.28 -5.36 13.78
N THR A 31 0.29 -4.92 14.55
CA THR A 31 -0.26 -5.70 15.68
C THR A 31 -0.90 -7.00 15.21
N VAL A 32 -1.67 -6.98 14.11
CA VAL A 32 -2.25 -8.20 13.52
C VAL A 32 -1.18 -9.16 13.03
N THR A 33 -0.12 -8.63 12.40
CA THR A 33 0.99 -9.47 11.92
C THR A 33 1.70 -10.15 13.09
N ALA A 34 2.03 -9.40 14.14
CA ALA A 34 2.65 -9.95 15.36
C ALA A 34 1.76 -10.99 16.06
N PHE A 35 0.46 -10.71 16.21
CA PHE A 35 -0.49 -11.65 16.80
C PHE A 35 -0.61 -12.92 15.96
N SER A 36 -0.72 -12.80 14.64
CA SER A 36 -0.81 -13.96 13.74
C SER A 36 0.45 -14.82 13.75
N ALA A 37 1.63 -14.21 13.89
CA ALA A 37 2.89 -14.92 14.06
C ALA A 37 2.91 -15.66 15.40
N TYR A 38 2.57 -14.99 16.50
CA TYR A 38 2.52 -15.59 17.83
C TYR A 38 1.55 -16.77 17.91
N SER A 39 0.33 -16.64 17.36
CA SER A 39 -0.65 -17.73 17.32
C SER A 39 -0.14 -18.95 16.54
N LYS A 40 0.57 -18.75 15.43
CA LYS A 40 1.14 -19.84 14.63
C LYS A 40 2.28 -20.56 15.35
N LEU A 41 3.06 -19.85 16.16
CA LEU A 41 4.13 -20.44 16.96
C LEU A 41 3.60 -21.31 18.10
N ASN A 42 2.52 -20.89 18.75
CA ASN A 42 1.92 -21.64 19.86
C ASN A 42 1.14 -22.88 19.41
N PHE A 43 0.49 -22.85 18.24
CA PHE A 43 -0.35 -23.96 17.80
C PHE A 43 0.44 -25.12 17.20
N ASP A 44 1.55 -24.83 16.49
CA ASP A 44 2.27 -25.87 15.75
C ASP A 44 3.75 -25.54 15.52
N ARG A 45 4.61 -25.79 16.53
CA ARG A 45 6.05 -25.44 16.54
C ARG A 45 6.86 -26.13 15.43
N ASN A 46 6.40 -27.29 14.93
CA ASN A 46 7.11 -28.03 13.89
C ASN A 46 6.74 -27.57 12.48
N SER A 47 5.45 -27.30 12.24
CA SER A 47 4.96 -26.71 10.98
C SER A 47 5.44 -25.26 10.80
N SER A 48 5.50 -24.50 11.91
CA SER A 48 5.92 -23.09 11.88
C SER A 48 7.40 -22.88 11.53
N ARG A 49 8.31 -23.83 11.81
CA ARG A 49 9.72 -23.74 11.33
C ARG A 49 9.83 -23.86 9.81
N CYS A 50 9.00 -24.68 9.18
CA CYS A 50 8.95 -24.78 7.72
C CYS A 50 8.28 -23.53 7.11
N PHE A 51 7.25 -23.02 7.79
CA PHE A 51 6.52 -21.82 7.42
C PHE A 51 7.37 -20.53 7.51
N PHE A 52 8.21 -20.41 8.55
CA PHE A 52 9.14 -19.29 8.74
C PHE A 52 10.52 -19.50 8.09
N SER A 53 10.75 -20.67 7.47
CA SER A 53 11.91 -20.88 6.61
C SER A 53 11.89 -19.90 5.43
N PHE A 54 13.06 -19.58 4.88
CA PHE A 54 13.21 -18.67 3.74
C PHE A 54 12.27 -19.01 2.57
N CYS A 55 12.08 -20.31 2.31
CA CYS A 55 11.18 -20.79 1.26
C CYS A 55 9.69 -20.56 1.59
N GLY A 56 9.28 -20.79 2.85
CA GLY A 56 7.91 -20.53 3.32
C GLY A 56 7.56 -19.04 3.38
N ALA A 57 8.52 -18.20 3.78
CA ALA A 57 8.40 -16.74 3.72
C ALA A 57 8.21 -16.24 2.28
N LEU A 58 8.94 -16.83 1.31
CA LEU A 58 8.82 -16.49 -0.10
C LEU A 58 7.48 -16.94 -0.70
N GLN A 59 6.95 -18.09 -0.29
CA GLN A 59 5.62 -18.54 -0.68
C GLN A 59 4.52 -17.62 -0.13
N MET A 60 4.61 -17.20 1.13
CA MET A 60 3.69 -16.21 1.72
C MET A 60 3.75 -14.87 0.98
N PHE A 61 4.96 -14.44 0.63
CA PHE A 61 5.18 -13.24 -0.15
C PHE A 61 4.53 -13.35 -1.53
N ALA A 62 4.77 -14.44 -2.26
CA ALA A 62 4.16 -14.69 -3.57
C ALA A 62 2.62 -14.69 -3.50
N HIS A 63 2.04 -15.35 -2.50
CA HIS A 63 0.59 -15.36 -2.32
C HIS A 63 0.03 -13.95 -2.05
N ARG A 64 0.74 -13.14 -1.25
CA ARG A 64 0.34 -11.75 -0.99
C ARG A 64 0.46 -10.89 -2.25
N LEU A 65 1.51 -11.09 -3.04
CA LEU A 65 1.72 -10.40 -4.32
C LEU A 65 0.64 -10.73 -5.35
N VAL A 66 0.33 -12.01 -5.56
CA VAL A 66 -0.70 -12.45 -6.52
C VAL A 66 -2.07 -11.85 -6.18
N ARG A 67 -2.37 -11.63 -4.90
CA ARG A 67 -3.61 -10.97 -4.48
C ARG A 67 -3.59 -9.45 -4.69
N LEU A 68 -2.46 -8.77 -4.45
CA LEU A 68 -2.40 -7.30 -4.46
C LEU A 68 -2.03 -6.69 -5.81
N ILE A 69 -1.15 -7.33 -6.57
CA ILE A 69 -0.75 -6.89 -7.91
C ILE A 69 -1.96 -6.65 -8.84
N PRO A 70 -2.98 -7.52 -8.95
CA PRO A 70 -4.09 -7.28 -9.87
C PRO A 70 -4.91 -6.05 -9.50
N ALA A 71 -5.13 -5.83 -8.20
CA ALA A 71 -5.81 -4.63 -7.73
C ALA A 71 -4.97 -3.37 -8.03
N TYR A 72 -3.66 -3.45 -7.81
CA TYR A 72 -2.74 -2.34 -8.09
C TYR A 72 -2.70 -1.98 -9.57
N LEU A 73 -2.59 -2.99 -10.44
CA LEU A 73 -2.63 -2.85 -11.88
C LEU A 73 -3.94 -2.23 -12.36
N LEU A 74 -5.07 -2.71 -11.84
CA LEU A 74 -6.38 -2.18 -12.20
C LEU A 74 -6.47 -0.70 -11.86
N VAL A 75 -6.10 -0.32 -10.64
CA VAL A 75 -6.13 1.09 -10.22
C VAL A 75 -5.18 1.93 -11.06
N PHE A 76 -3.97 1.45 -11.34
CA PHE A 76 -3.02 2.13 -12.23
C PHE A 76 -3.62 2.36 -13.63
N LEU A 77 -4.25 1.35 -14.22
CA LEU A 77 -4.88 1.45 -15.54
C LEU A 77 -6.09 2.40 -15.54
N VAL A 78 -6.87 2.41 -14.46
CA VAL A 78 -8.00 3.33 -14.28
C VAL A 78 -7.49 4.77 -14.15
N VAL A 79 -6.47 5.02 -13.32
CA VAL A 79 -5.89 6.36 -13.17
C VAL A 79 -5.24 6.83 -14.48
N LYS A 80 -4.56 5.94 -15.20
CA LYS A 80 -3.90 6.27 -16.46
C LYS A 80 -4.88 6.54 -17.60
N ASN A 81 -5.84 5.63 -17.85
CA ASN A 81 -6.66 5.69 -19.07
C ASN A 81 -8.03 6.32 -18.82
N LEU A 82 -8.67 5.97 -17.69
CA LEU A 82 -10.06 6.28 -17.44
C LEU A 82 -10.22 7.67 -16.82
N PHE A 83 -9.36 8.03 -15.87
CA PHE A 83 -9.38 9.33 -15.22
C PHE A 83 -9.06 10.50 -16.17
N MET A 84 -8.20 10.29 -17.18
CA MET A 84 -7.95 11.32 -18.21
C MET A 84 -9.20 11.63 -19.05
N LEU A 85 -10.13 10.67 -19.18
CA LEU A 85 -11.31 10.80 -20.04
C LEU A 85 -12.56 11.29 -19.29
N LEU A 86 -12.65 11.02 -17.98
CA LEU A 86 -13.84 11.29 -17.16
C LEU A 86 -13.77 12.56 -16.32
N ALA A 87 -12.57 13.11 -16.11
CA ALA A 87 -12.40 14.22 -15.19
C ALA A 87 -12.26 15.55 -15.95
N ASP A 88 -13.35 16.31 -15.96
CA ASP A 88 -13.37 17.73 -16.30
C ASP A 88 -13.76 18.51 -15.04
N GLY A 89 -12.76 19.02 -14.32
CA GLY A 89 -12.96 19.82 -13.11
C GLY A 89 -12.08 21.07 -13.11
N PRO A 90 -12.44 22.14 -12.38
CA PRO A 90 -11.69 23.40 -12.37
C PRO A 90 -10.26 23.29 -11.81
N MET A 91 -9.96 22.22 -11.07
CA MET A 91 -8.62 21.87 -10.60
C MET A 91 -7.88 20.90 -11.53
N TRP A 92 -8.53 20.42 -12.60
CA TRP A 92 -8.01 19.42 -13.52
C TRP A 92 -7.25 20.09 -14.66
N SER A 93 -5.98 19.76 -14.84
CA SER A 93 -5.20 20.24 -15.99
C SER A 93 -5.09 19.12 -17.01
N GLN A 94 -5.52 19.36 -18.25
CA GLN A 94 -5.49 18.35 -19.32
C GLN A 94 -4.08 17.78 -19.62
N GLN A 95 -3.01 18.48 -19.22
CA GLN A 95 -1.63 18.00 -19.31
C GLN A 95 -1.11 17.26 -18.06
N LYS A 96 -1.76 17.41 -16.90
CA LYS A 96 -1.27 16.91 -15.60
C LYS A 96 -2.31 16.14 -14.78
N GLY A 97 -3.51 15.87 -15.30
CA GLY A 97 -4.56 15.15 -14.59
C GLY A 97 -4.95 15.82 -13.26
N VAL A 98 -5.09 15.01 -12.19
CA VAL A 98 -5.24 15.46 -10.80
C VAL A 98 -4.04 16.37 -10.46
N PRO A 99 -4.22 17.49 -9.73
CA PRO A 99 -3.09 18.28 -9.27
C PRO A 99 -2.13 17.41 -8.45
N GLY A 100 -0.91 17.21 -8.97
CA GLY A 100 0.13 16.37 -8.37
C GLY A 100 0.33 15.00 -9.00
N THR A 101 -0.43 14.61 -10.04
CA THR A 101 -0.25 13.32 -10.72
C THR A 101 0.36 13.44 -12.12
N ARG A 102 1.62 13.09 -12.33
CA ARG A 102 2.23 12.96 -13.67
C ARG A 102 2.59 11.50 -13.91
N CYS A 103 1.80 10.83 -14.73
CA CYS A 103 2.04 9.43 -15.09
C CYS A 103 2.81 9.35 -16.40
N ASN A 104 4.10 8.99 -16.35
CA ASN A 104 4.82 8.54 -17.53
C ASN A 104 4.56 7.06 -17.78
N ASN A 105 4.62 6.63 -19.05
CA ASN A 105 4.40 5.24 -19.44
C ASN A 105 5.39 4.27 -18.77
N ASP A 106 6.56 4.76 -18.36
CA ASP A 106 7.65 3.95 -17.83
C ASP A 106 7.57 3.75 -16.30
N ASP A 107 6.67 4.43 -15.59
CA ASP A 107 6.65 4.37 -14.10
C ASP A 107 5.95 3.13 -13.54
N TRP A 108 5.33 2.30 -14.38
CA TRP A 108 4.57 1.12 -13.96
C TRP A 108 5.40 0.15 -13.12
N TRP A 109 6.68 -0.07 -13.45
CA TRP A 109 7.53 -1.03 -12.74
C TRP A 109 7.77 -0.63 -11.28
N LYS A 110 7.78 0.68 -10.97
CA LYS A 110 8.00 1.19 -9.60
C LYS A 110 6.89 0.71 -8.66
N HIS A 111 5.66 0.67 -9.19
CA HIS A 111 4.48 0.18 -8.51
C HIS A 111 4.49 -1.35 -8.34
N PHE A 112 5.01 -2.10 -9.30
CA PHE A 112 5.15 -3.55 -9.21
C PHE A 112 6.24 -4.01 -8.24
N LEU A 113 7.37 -3.30 -8.23
CA LEU A 113 8.51 -3.61 -7.35
C LEU A 113 8.33 -3.03 -5.94
N PHE A 114 7.21 -2.36 -5.64
CA PHE A 114 6.94 -1.70 -4.35
C PHE A 114 8.08 -0.76 -3.90
N VAL A 115 8.72 -0.08 -4.86
CA VAL A 115 9.82 0.87 -4.58
C VAL A 115 9.29 2.29 -4.44
N THR A 116 7.96 2.44 -4.37
CA THR A 116 7.34 3.76 -4.53
C THR A 116 7.56 4.72 -3.38
N ASN A 117 8.12 4.22 -2.27
CA ASN A 117 8.51 5.01 -1.12
C ASN A 117 9.89 5.66 -1.29
N PHE A 118 10.83 5.00 -1.99
CA PHE A 118 12.21 5.49 -2.15
C PHE A 118 12.41 6.30 -3.42
N ILE A 119 11.71 5.93 -4.49
CA ILE A 119 11.79 6.59 -5.79
C ILE A 119 10.60 7.55 -5.89
N SER A 120 10.83 8.78 -6.36
CA SER A 120 9.74 9.71 -6.61
C SER A 120 8.75 9.11 -7.62
N ASN A 121 7.48 9.03 -7.20
CA ASN A 121 6.36 8.63 -8.05
C ASN A 121 5.43 9.80 -8.21
N GLU A 122 5.51 10.41 -9.38
CA GLU A 122 4.61 11.48 -9.73
C GLU A 122 3.25 10.91 -10.15
N CYS A 123 3.13 9.64 -10.56
CA CYS A 123 1.87 9.10 -11.07
C CYS A 123 0.80 8.90 -9.99
N MET A 124 1.18 8.29 -8.87
CA MET A 124 0.25 7.89 -7.81
C MET A 124 0.92 8.07 -6.44
N PRO A 125 1.16 9.33 -6.02
CA PRO A 125 1.98 9.63 -4.86
C PRO A 125 1.45 8.97 -3.60
N TRP A 126 0.12 8.89 -3.43
CA TRP A 126 -0.50 8.29 -2.25
C TRP A 126 -0.20 6.80 -2.08
N MET A 127 0.26 6.07 -3.08
CA MET A 127 0.52 4.62 -2.93
C MET A 127 1.80 4.27 -2.18
N TRP A 128 2.59 5.27 -1.76
CA TRP A 128 3.81 5.08 -0.98
C TRP A 128 3.58 4.23 0.28
N PHE A 129 2.45 4.43 0.97
CA PHE A 129 2.16 3.72 2.22
C PHE A 129 1.92 2.22 2.01
N LEU A 130 1.37 1.86 0.84
CA LEU A 130 1.10 0.46 0.53
C LEU A 130 2.42 -0.29 0.36
N SER A 131 3.38 0.31 -0.38
CA SER A 131 4.74 -0.21 -0.52
C SER A 131 5.45 -0.33 0.83
N MET A 132 5.33 0.67 1.69
CA MET A 132 5.88 0.62 3.05
C MET A 132 5.29 -0.52 3.87
N ASN A 133 3.96 -0.75 3.79
CA ASN A 133 3.31 -1.87 4.49
C ASN A 133 3.86 -3.24 4.07
N PHE A 134 4.12 -3.43 2.76
CA PHE A 134 4.74 -4.66 2.26
C PHE A 134 6.16 -4.85 2.80
N GLN A 135 6.97 -3.81 2.79
CA GLN A 135 8.34 -3.85 3.28
C GLN A 135 8.37 -4.19 4.79
N PHE A 136 7.50 -3.57 5.59
CA PHE A 136 7.40 -3.90 7.01
C PHE A 136 6.93 -5.33 7.27
N TYR A 137 6.01 -5.86 6.45
CA TYR A 137 5.63 -7.27 6.55
C TYR A 137 6.81 -8.21 6.28
N LEU A 138 7.64 -7.90 5.28
CA LEU A 138 8.85 -8.67 4.98
C LEU A 138 9.89 -8.60 6.09
N VAL A 139 10.16 -7.40 6.62
CA VAL A 139 11.11 -7.20 7.73
C VAL A 139 10.63 -7.93 8.98
N SER A 140 9.36 -7.80 9.35
CA SER A 140 8.77 -8.49 10.50
C SER A 140 8.90 -10.02 10.36
N THR A 141 8.57 -10.56 9.18
CA THR A 141 8.71 -11.99 8.89
C THR A 141 10.18 -12.44 8.90
N SER A 142 11.11 -11.61 8.45
CA SER A 142 12.53 -11.96 8.48
C SER A 142 13.08 -11.99 9.92
N PHE A 143 12.67 -11.02 10.74
CA PHE A 143 13.07 -10.93 12.14
C PHE A 143 12.57 -12.13 12.97
N PHE A 144 11.30 -12.51 12.82
CA PHE A 144 10.77 -13.70 13.50
C PHE A 144 11.42 -15.00 12.98
N ALA A 145 11.79 -15.09 11.69
CA ALA A 145 12.53 -16.24 11.15
C ALA A 145 13.88 -16.44 11.84
N MET A 146 14.64 -15.35 12.02
CA MET A 146 15.96 -15.40 12.67
C MET A 146 15.87 -15.86 14.12
N ASN A 147 14.86 -15.43 14.87
CA ASN A 147 14.67 -15.81 16.27
C ASN A 147 14.23 -17.27 16.48
N LEU A 148 13.80 -17.98 15.44
CA LEU A 148 13.37 -19.39 15.53
C LEU A 148 14.48 -20.40 15.23
N ASN A 149 15.61 -19.94 14.68
CA ASN A 149 16.78 -20.76 14.34
C ASN A 149 17.85 -20.78 15.45
N VAL A 150 17.65 -20.01 16.54
CA VAL A 150 18.45 -20.04 17.78
C VAL A 150 17.67 -20.82 18.83
#